data_AF-A0A2R5F931-F1
#
_entry.id   AF-A0A2R5F931-F1
#
_cell.length_a   1.000
_cell.length_b   1.000
_cell.length_c   1.000
_cell.angle_alpha   90.00
_cell.angle_beta   90.00
_cell.angle_gamma   90.00
#
_symmetry.space_group_name_H-M   'P 1'
#
loop_
_entity.id
_entity.type
_entity.pdbx_description
1 polymer ?
#
loop_
_entity_poly.entity_id
_entity_poly.type
_entity_poly.pdbx_seq_one_letter_code
_entity_poly.pdbx_strand_id
1 'polypeptide(L)'
;MNTPLIADPQTSKLGNLIAKIEATHHTFTREALARIEALLESTPLPDQSRRTALLECFRTLHADLLPHLLKEENILFPYIVALEHSPSNPPRSCFGSVANPIAMMQMEHAACLELLEQLRRLTDHYSCPADAISQIQVLYDALAELDADLVEHIHWEDHVLFPRALQLEAGA
;
A
#
# COMPACT_ATOMS: atom_id res chain seq x y z
N MET A 1 -15.64 18.57 20.23
CA MET A 1 -16.12 17.20 19.94
C MET A 1 -14.96 16.28 20.28
N ASN A 2 -15.17 15.30 21.15
CA ASN A 2 -14.12 14.37 21.57
C ASN A 2 -13.65 13.56 20.36
N THR A 3 -12.44 13.84 19.86
CA THR A 3 -11.71 12.87 19.05
C THR A 3 -11.45 11.68 19.96
N PRO A 4 -11.97 10.47 19.68
CA PRO A 4 -11.67 9.33 20.51
C PRO A 4 -10.15 9.11 20.49
N LEU A 5 -9.57 8.85 21.66
CA LEU A 5 -8.17 8.46 21.81
C LEU A 5 -7.85 7.38 20.78
N ILE A 6 -6.96 7.70 19.85
CA ILE A 6 -6.43 6.74 18.89
C ILE A 6 -5.72 5.68 19.74
N ALA A 7 -6.25 4.45 19.75
CA ALA A 7 -5.55 3.34 20.37
C ALA A 7 -4.18 3.21 19.70
N ASP A 8 -3.11 3.12 20.50
CA ASP A 8 -1.76 2.95 19.98
C ASP A 8 -1.73 1.72 19.04
N PRO A 9 -1.39 1.90 17.74
CA PRO A 9 -1.34 0.81 16.76
C PRO A 9 -0.45 -0.36 17.20
N GLN A 10 0.54 -0.13 18.06
CA GLN A 10 1.40 -1.19 18.60
C GLN A 10 0.71 -2.07 19.64
N THR A 11 -0.35 -1.57 20.28
CA THR A 11 -1.06 -2.27 21.38
C THR A 11 -2.51 -2.60 21.04
N SER A 12 -3.06 -2.05 19.97
CA SER A 12 -4.42 -2.35 19.50
C SER A 12 -4.55 -3.80 19.05
N LYS A 13 -5.75 -4.38 19.15
CA LYS A 13 -6.07 -5.67 18.51
C LYS A 13 -5.70 -5.66 17.03
N LEU A 14 -5.20 -6.77 16.50
CA LEU A 14 -4.82 -6.90 15.09
C LEU A 14 -6.01 -6.65 14.18
N GLY A 15 -7.21 -7.13 14.53
CA GLY A 15 -8.42 -6.82 13.76
C GLY A 15 -8.75 -5.33 13.68
N ASN A 16 -8.44 -4.53 14.71
CA ASN A 16 -8.64 -3.09 14.67
C ASN A 16 -7.59 -2.39 13.79
N LEU A 17 -6.34 -2.87 13.81
CA LEU A 17 -5.27 -2.34 12.96
C LEU A 17 -5.56 -2.64 11.49
N ILE A 18 -5.97 -3.87 11.16
CA ILE A 18 -6.43 -4.27 9.82
C ILE A 18 -7.56 -3.36 9.34
N ALA A 19 -8.62 -3.21 10.14
CA ALA A 19 -9.74 -2.36 9.75
C ALA A 19 -9.33 -0.90 9.52
N LYS A 20 -8.30 -0.43 10.25
CA LYS A 20 -7.73 0.90 10.05
C LYS A 20 -6.97 0.99 8.72
N ILE A 21 -6.09 0.02 8.43
CA ILE A 21 -5.32 -0.06 7.18
C ILE A 21 -6.26 -0.10 5.97
N GLU A 22 -7.29 -0.93 6.00
CA GLU A 22 -8.27 -1.03 4.90
C GLU A 22 -9.03 0.31 4.70
N ALA A 23 -9.49 0.90 5.80
CA ALA A 23 -10.28 2.13 5.76
C ALA A 23 -9.46 3.40 5.44
N THR A 24 -8.13 3.37 5.60
CA THR A 24 -7.26 4.48 5.21
C THR A 24 -6.53 4.16 3.91
N HIS A 25 -5.57 3.25 3.97
CA HIS A 25 -4.59 3.05 2.91
C HIS A 25 -5.17 2.32 1.70
N HIS A 26 -5.96 1.26 1.90
CA HIS A 26 -6.53 0.53 0.75
C HIS A 26 -7.57 1.37 0.01
N THR A 27 -8.42 2.06 0.77
CA THR A 27 -9.43 2.96 0.21
C THR A 27 -8.75 4.10 -0.57
N PHE A 28 -7.78 4.77 0.06
CA PHE A 28 -7.01 5.84 -0.59
C PHE A 28 -6.26 5.35 -1.83
N THR A 29 -5.57 4.22 -1.75
CA THR A 29 -4.80 3.66 -2.86
C THR A 29 -5.67 3.45 -4.09
N ARG A 30 -6.87 2.86 -3.95
CA ARG A 30 -7.80 2.65 -5.07
C ARG A 30 -8.25 3.95 -5.72
N GLU A 31 -8.55 4.97 -4.91
CA GLU A 31 -8.97 6.29 -5.39
C GLU A 31 -7.80 7.04 -6.07
N ALA A 32 -6.62 7.02 -5.46
CA ALA A 32 -5.41 7.65 -5.95
C ALA A 32 -4.97 7.04 -7.29
N LEU A 33 -4.98 5.72 -7.40
CA LEU A 33 -4.67 4.99 -8.64
C LEU A 33 -5.59 5.44 -9.80
N ALA A 34 -6.91 5.45 -9.59
CA ALA A 34 -7.86 5.90 -10.62
C ALA A 34 -7.67 7.38 -10.99
N ARG A 35 -7.42 8.25 -9.99
CA ARG A 35 -7.16 9.68 -10.20
C ARG A 35 -5.88 9.90 -11.02
N ILE A 36 -4.80 9.21 -10.67
CA ILE A 36 -3.49 9.36 -11.34
C ILE A 36 -3.55 8.83 -12.77
N GLU A 37 -4.26 7.72 -13.02
CA GLU A 37 -4.47 7.22 -14.39
C GLU A 37 -5.11 8.29 -15.28
N ALA A 38 -6.20 8.93 -14.81
CA ALA A 38 -6.86 10.01 -15.54
C ALA A 38 -5.96 11.26 -15.72
N LEU A 39 -5.13 11.59 -14.73
CA LEU A 39 -4.15 12.68 -14.83
C LEU A 39 -3.05 12.38 -15.84
N LEU A 40 -2.54 11.15 -15.91
CA LEU A 40 -1.53 10.73 -16.89
C LEU A 40 -2.06 10.76 -18.33
N GLU A 41 -3.34 10.48 -18.53
CA GLU A 41 -3.99 10.59 -19.83
C GLU A 41 -4.15 12.05 -20.29
N SER A 42 -4.55 12.93 -19.37
CA SER A 42 -4.91 14.32 -19.68
C SER A 42 -3.73 15.29 -19.62
N THR A 43 -2.66 14.98 -18.89
CA THR A 43 -1.51 15.88 -18.70
C THR A 43 -0.50 15.77 -19.85
N PRO A 44 -0.24 16.86 -20.60
CA PRO A 44 0.77 16.86 -21.66
C PRO A 44 2.17 17.02 -21.07
N LEU A 45 2.93 15.92 -21.01
CA LEU A 45 4.34 15.97 -20.64
C LEU A 45 5.22 16.32 -21.86
N PRO A 46 6.10 17.33 -21.78
CA PRO A 46 6.90 17.79 -22.92
C PRO A 46 7.87 16.74 -23.46
N ASP A 47 8.51 16.00 -22.56
CA ASP A 47 9.45 14.93 -22.87
C ASP A 47 8.69 13.61 -23.08
N GLN A 48 8.55 13.19 -24.34
CA GLN A 48 7.82 11.98 -24.71
C GLN A 48 8.50 10.70 -24.21
N SER A 49 9.84 10.67 -24.13
CA SER A 49 10.55 9.49 -23.62
C SER A 49 10.26 9.30 -22.14
N ARG A 50 10.34 10.40 -21.38
CA ARG A 50 10.01 10.41 -19.95
C ARG A 50 8.54 10.08 -19.71
N ARG A 51 7.63 10.61 -20.55
CA ARG A 51 6.20 10.29 -20.49
C ARG A 51 5.94 8.79 -20.62
N THR A 52 6.55 8.15 -21.61
CA THR A 52 6.40 6.70 -21.83
C THR A 52 6.89 5.91 -20.63
N ALA A 53 8.11 6.21 -20.14
CA ALA A 53 8.67 5.53 -18.97
C ALA A 53 7.84 5.72 -17.70
N LEU A 54 7.29 6.92 -17.47
CA LEU A 54 6.41 7.21 -16.34
C LEU A 54 5.10 6.42 -16.43
N LEU A 55 4.50 6.38 -17.62
CA LEU A 55 3.27 5.64 -17.85
C LEU A 55 3.46 4.12 -17.67
N GLU A 56 4.57 3.58 -18.17
CA GLU A 56 4.91 2.16 -17.99
C GLU A 56 5.12 1.84 -16.51
N CYS A 57 5.92 2.62 -15.80
CA CYS A 57 6.17 2.45 -14.37
C CYS A 57 4.87 2.50 -13.55
N PHE A 58 4.01 3.49 -13.82
CA PHE A 58 2.73 3.63 -13.13
C PHE A 58 1.78 2.47 -13.44
N ARG A 59 1.71 2.01 -14.69
CA ARG A 59 0.85 0.88 -15.07
C ARG A 59 1.29 -0.42 -14.42
N THR A 60 2.59 -0.65 -14.28
CA THR A 60 3.10 -1.81 -13.52
C THR A 60 2.68 -1.70 -12.06
N LEU A 61 2.94 -0.56 -11.40
CA LEU A 61 2.53 -0.33 -10.02
C LEU A 61 1.01 -0.55 -9.82
N HIS A 62 0.20 0.00 -10.72
CA HIS A 62 -1.25 -0.16 -10.71
C HIS A 62 -1.69 -1.63 -10.86
N ALA A 63 -1.06 -2.37 -11.79
CA ALA A 63 -1.38 -3.77 -12.05
C ALA A 63 -0.99 -4.69 -10.89
N ASP A 64 0.04 -4.33 -10.13
CA ASP A 64 0.51 -5.11 -8.98
C ASP A 64 -0.29 -4.82 -7.70
N LEU A 65 -0.62 -3.54 -7.44
CA LEU A 65 -1.31 -3.13 -6.21
C LEU A 65 -2.73 -3.69 -6.11
N LEU A 66 -3.55 -3.67 -7.17
CA LEU A 66 -4.95 -4.11 -7.05
C LEU A 66 -5.08 -5.60 -6.66
N PRO A 67 -4.37 -6.55 -7.30
CA PRO A 67 -4.33 -7.94 -6.85
C PRO A 67 -3.70 -8.14 -5.47
N HIS A 68 -2.70 -7.32 -5.13
CA HIS A 68 -2.05 -7.34 -3.82
C HIS A 68 -3.07 -7.06 -2.70
N LEU A 69 -3.77 -5.92 -2.76
CA LEU A 69 -4.81 -5.56 -1.77
C LEU A 69 -5.90 -6.63 -1.66
N LEU A 70 -6.29 -7.26 -2.78
CA LEU A 70 -7.30 -8.32 -2.77
C LEU A 70 -6.84 -9.58 -2.03
N LYS A 71 -5.55 -9.94 -2.10
CA LYS A 71 -5.01 -11.08 -1.34
C LYS A 71 -5.01 -10.78 0.14
N GLU A 72 -4.73 -9.55 0.52
CA GLU A 72 -4.79 -9.11 1.91
C GLU A 72 -6.22 -9.17 2.44
N GLU A 73 -7.13 -8.43 1.81
CA GLU A 73 -8.53 -8.29 2.22
C GLU A 73 -9.30 -9.61 2.23
N ASN A 74 -9.04 -10.51 1.28
CA ASN A 74 -9.82 -11.75 1.13
C ASN A 74 -9.17 -12.98 1.77
N ILE A 75 -7.84 -12.98 1.97
CA ILE A 75 -7.11 -14.17 2.44
C ILE A 75 -6.35 -13.88 3.73
N LEU A 76 -5.36 -12.98 3.68
CA LEU A 76 -4.42 -12.80 4.79
C LEU A 76 -5.08 -12.14 6.01
N PHE A 77 -5.78 -11.03 5.82
CA PHE A 77 -6.40 -10.30 6.91
C PHE A 77 -7.51 -11.09 7.61
N PRO A 78 -8.45 -11.75 6.90
CA PRO A 78 -9.43 -12.62 7.54
C PRO A 78 -8.77 -13.76 8.34
N TYR A 79 -7.66 -14.31 7.85
CA TYR A 79 -6.91 -15.34 8.56
C TYR A 79 -6.30 -14.79 9.86
N ILE A 80 -5.63 -13.64 9.81
CA ILE A 80 -5.04 -12.99 11.01
C ILE A 80 -6.12 -12.69 12.06
N VAL A 81 -7.28 -12.18 11.62
CA VAL A 81 -8.41 -11.93 12.52
C VAL A 81 -8.89 -13.24 13.16
N ALA A 82 -9.07 -14.30 12.38
CA ALA A 82 -9.50 -15.60 12.91
C ALA A 82 -8.47 -16.21 13.89
N LEU A 83 -7.18 -16.05 13.60
CA LEU A 83 -6.09 -16.45 14.49
C LEU A 83 -6.14 -15.69 15.82
N GLU A 84 -6.39 -14.38 15.82
CA GLU A 84 -6.52 -13.56 17.04
C GLU A 84 -7.69 -14.00 17.92
N HIS A 85 -8.78 -14.48 17.33
CA HIS A 85 -9.95 -14.97 18.07
C HIS A 85 -9.75 -16.36 18.67
N SER A 86 -8.86 -17.19 18.12
CA SER A 86 -8.68 -18.58 18.53
C SER A 86 -7.22 -19.01 18.41
N PRO A 87 -6.29 -18.42 19.21
CA PRO A 87 -4.87 -18.69 19.08
C PRO A 87 -4.57 -20.18 19.29
N SER A 88 -5.11 -20.83 20.33
CA SER A 88 -4.85 -22.25 20.62
C SER A 88 -5.50 -23.26 19.64
N ASN A 89 -6.23 -22.79 18.63
CA ASN A 89 -6.81 -23.63 17.58
C ASN A 89 -6.87 -22.84 16.27
N PRO A 90 -5.72 -22.65 15.61
CA PRO A 90 -5.63 -21.80 14.43
C PRO A 90 -6.54 -22.32 13.30
N PRO A 91 -7.11 -21.42 12.49
CA PRO A 91 -7.95 -21.80 11.37
C PRO A 91 -7.16 -22.65 10.36
N ARG A 92 -7.82 -23.64 9.76
CA ARG A 92 -7.23 -24.42 8.68
C ARG A 92 -7.04 -23.52 7.46
N SER A 93 -5.84 -23.54 6.89
CA SER A 93 -5.50 -22.84 5.65
C SER A 93 -4.92 -23.81 4.61
N CYS A 94 -5.01 -23.45 3.34
CA CYS A 94 -4.32 -24.16 2.25
C CYS A 94 -2.83 -23.81 2.16
N PHE A 95 -2.38 -22.79 2.89
CA PHE A 95 -1.01 -22.29 2.90
C PHE A 95 -0.20 -22.73 4.13
N GLY A 96 -0.80 -23.52 5.04
CA GLY A 96 -0.11 -24.00 6.24
C GLY A 96 0.00 -22.92 7.30
N SER A 97 1.10 -22.16 7.29
CA SER A 97 1.40 -21.09 8.27
C SER A 97 1.14 -19.70 7.68
N VAL A 98 0.76 -18.74 8.52
CA VAL A 98 0.62 -17.31 8.18
C VAL A 98 1.92 -16.71 7.63
N ALA A 99 3.08 -17.30 7.94
CA ALA A 99 4.37 -16.86 7.43
C ALA A 99 4.47 -16.94 5.90
N ASN A 100 3.77 -17.88 5.26
CA ASN A 100 3.82 -18.05 3.81
C ASN A 100 3.14 -16.89 3.04
N PRO A 101 1.88 -16.51 3.33
CA PRO A 101 1.29 -15.34 2.70
C PRO A 101 1.99 -14.04 3.11
N ILE A 102 2.48 -13.90 4.35
CA ILE A 102 3.27 -12.72 4.77
C ILE A 102 4.54 -12.57 3.92
N ALA A 103 5.30 -13.65 3.71
CA ALA A 103 6.51 -13.60 2.89
C ALA A 103 6.20 -13.19 1.44
N MET A 104 5.05 -13.60 0.90
CA MET A 104 4.59 -13.16 -0.40
C MET A 104 4.27 -11.65 -0.42
N MET A 105 3.57 -11.12 0.59
CA MET A 105 3.26 -9.68 0.66
C MET A 105 4.53 -8.85 0.78
N GLN A 106 5.49 -9.27 1.62
CA GLN A 106 6.78 -8.58 1.78
C GLN A 106 7.60 -8.53 0.48
N MET A 107 7.56 -9.59 -0.33
CA MET A 107 8.21 -9.59 -1.64
C MET A 107 7.55 -8.57 -2.58
N GLU A 108 6.23 -8.45 -2.54
CA GLU A 108 5.48 -7.46 -3.34
C GLU A 108 5.67 -6.03 -2.83
N HIS A 109 5.80 -5.83 -1.51
CA HIS A 109 6.16 -4.55 -0.91
C HIS A 109 7.53 -4.08 -1.40
N ALA A 110 8.52 -4.97 -1.43
CA ALA A 110 9.85 -4.64 -1.96
C ALA A 110 9.76 -4.18 -3.43
N ALA A 111 9.03 -4.91 -4.28
CA ALA A 111 8.82 -4.52 -5.67
C ALA A 111 8.06 -3.19 -5.81
N CYS A 112 7.05 -2.95 -4.97
CA CYS A 112 6.32 -1.69 -4.90
C CYS A 112 7.26 -0.52 -4.56
N LEU A 113 8.10 -0.67 -3.54
CA LEU A 113 9.08 0.36 -3.14
C LEU A 113 10.09 0.67 -4.25
N GLU A 114 10.54 -0.33 -5.00
CA GLU A 114 11.42 -0.13 -6.18
C GLU A 114 10.74 0.70 -7.28
N LEU A 115 9.44 0.45 -7.53
CA LEU A 115 8.64 1.24 -8.48
C LEU A 115 8.43 2.67 -7.98
N LEU A 116 8.19 2.87 -6.68
CA LEU A 116 8.10 4.22 -6.10
C LEU A 116 9.41 4.99 -6.26
N GLU A 117 10.56 4.35 -6.01
CA GLU A 117 11.85 4.97 -6.29
C GLU A 117 12.04 5.33 -7.76
N GLN A 118 11.55 4.49 -8.68
CA GLN A 118 11.57 4.78 -10.11
C GLN A 118 10.67 5.97 -10.45
N LEU A 119 9.47 6.07 -9.87
CA LEU A 119 8.60 7.24 -10.02
C LEU A 119 9.28 8.52 -9.54
N ARG A 120 9.92 8.48 -8.36
CA ARG A 120 10.70 9.62 -7.85
C ARG A 120 11.79 10.04 -8.84
N ARG A 121 12.57 9.10 -9.39
CA ARG A 121 13.61 9.42 -10.39
C ARG A 121 13.04 10.04 -11.67
N LEU A 122 11.94 9.50 -12.19
CA LEU A 122 11.30 9.97 -13.42
C LEU A 122 10.66 11.36 -13.29
N THR A 123 10.32 11.75 -12.06
CA THR A 123 9.63 12.99 -11.73
C THR A 123 10.52 14.02 -11.04
N ASP A 124 11.82 13.75 -10.90
CA ASP A 124 12.75 14.57 -10.11
C ASP A 124 12.23 14.82 -8.68
N HIS A 125 11.90 13.73 -7.99
CA HIS A 125 11.26 13.74 -6.66
C HIS A 125 9.95 14.53 -6.64
N TYR A 126 9.11 14.33 -7.67
CA TYR A 126 7.84 15.05 -7.84
C TYR A 126 8.01 16.58 -7.89
N SER A 127 9.20 17.06 -8.27
CA SER A 127 9.49 18.49 -8.36
C SER A 127 9.10 19.02 -9.74
N CYS A 128 8.25 20.05 -9.74
CA CYS A 128 7.96 20.82 -10.93
C CYS A 128 8.83 22.09 -11.00
N PRO A 129 9.32 22.47 -12.20
CA PRO A 129 9.88 23.80 -12.42
C PRO A 129 8.89 24.92 -12.05
N ALA A 130 9.40 26.08 -11.64
CA ALA A 130 8.57 27.22 -11.22
C ALA A 130 7.63 27.76 -12.33
N ASP A 131 7.94 27.45 -13.59
CA ASP A 131 7.15 27.78 -14.79
C ASP A 131 6.28 26.62 -15.29
N ALA A 132 6.16 25.53 -14.52
CA ALA A 132 5.35 24.38 -14.91
C ALA A 132 3.87 24.73 -15.07
N ILE A 133 3.25 24.09 -16.07
CA ILE A 133 1.81 24.16 -16.29
C ILE A 133 1.11 23.52 -15.08
N SER A 134 0.04 24.15 -14.60
CA SER A 134 -0.70 23.72 -13.40
C SER A 134 -1.10 22.23 -13.38
N GLN A 135 -1.32 21.60 -14.54
CA GLN A 135 -1.69 20.19 -14.64
C GLN A 135 -0.54 19.23 -14.28
N ILE A 136 0.71 19.58 -14.64
CA ILE A 136 1.89 18.75 -14.31
C ILE A 136 2.09 18.74 -12.79
N GLN A 137 1.93 19.90 -12.14
CA GLN A 137 1.98 20.01 -10.68
C GLN A 137 0.92 19.11 -10.04
N VAL A 138 -0.33 19.17 -10.50
CA VAL A 138 -1.42 18.32 -9.96
C VAL A 138 -1.14 16.83 -10.13
N LEU A 139 -0.55 16.40 -11.24
CA LEU A 139 -0.12 15.01 -11.44
C LEU A 139 0.99 14.63 -10.45
N TYR A 140 2.01 15.49 -10.29
CA TYR A 140 3.15 15.20 -9.42
C TYR A 140 2.76 15.20 -7.94
N ASP A 141 1.88 16.12 -7.53
CA ASP A 141 1.30 16.12 -6.18
C ASP A 141 0.54 14.82 -5.90
N ALA A 142 -0.30 14.38 -6.85
CA ALA A 142 -1.05 13.14 -6.69
C ALA A 142 -0.12 11.90 -6.61
N LEU A 143 0.96 11.87 -7.40
CA LEU A 143 1.96 10.81 -7.32
C LEU A 143 2.73 10.84 -5.98
N ALA A 144 3.05 12.03 -5.46
CA ALA A 144 3.71 12.20 -4.18
C ALA A 144 2.81 11.79 -3.00
N GLU A 145 1.52 12.11 -3.07
CA GLU A 145 0.49 11.66 -2.12
C GLU A 145 0.41 10.13 -2.10
N LEU A 146 0.34 9.47 -3.28
CA LEU A 146 0.33 8.01 -3.39
C LEU A 146 1.60 7.37 -2.81
N ASP A 147 2.77 7.90 -3.17
CA ASP A 147 4.07 7.42 -2.69
C ASP A 147 4.15 7.46 -1.16
N ALA A 148 3.81 8.61 -0.57
CA ALA A 148 3.87 8.80 0.87
C ALA A 148 2.93 7.85 1.63
N ASP A 149 1.69 7.68 1.15
CA ASP A 149 0.72 6.79 1.77
C ASP A 149 1.15 5.32 1.66
N LEU A 150 1.65 4.87 0.51
CA LEU A 150 2.13 3.50 0.32
C LEU A 150 3.34 3.19 1.21
N VAL A 151 4.25 4.14 1.41
CA VAL A 151 5.38 3.96 2.34
C VAL A 151 4.88 3.80 3.78
N GLU A 152 3.90 4.60 4.20
CA GLU A 152 3.30 4.47 5.54
C GLU A 152 2.50 3.17 5.68
N HIS A 153 1.70 2.82 4.68
CA HIS A 153 0.93 1.58 4.60
C HIS A 153 1.83 0.36 4.80
N ILE A 154 2.84 0.22 3.94
CA ILE A 154 3.81 -0.89 4.00
C ILE A 154 4.50 -0.92 5.36
N HIS A 155 4.82 0.24 5.95
CA HIS A 155 5.42 0.29 7.29
C HIS A 155 4.50 -0.33 8.35
N TRP A 156 3.22 0.03 8.36
CA TRP A 156 2.26 -0.52 9.32
C TRP A 156 2.11 -2.03 9.19
N GLU A 157 2.22 -2.56 7.98
CA GLU A 157 2.13 -3.98 7.73
C GLU A 157 3.40 -4.73 8.10
N ASP A 158 4.53 -4.35 7.50
CA ASP A 158 5.80 -5.07 7.63
C ASP A 158 6.39 -4.97 9.03
N HIS A 159 6.16 -3.85 9.72
CA HIS A 159 6.82 -3.58 11.00
C HIS A 159 5.88 -3.69 12.20
N VAL A 160 4.56 -3.74 12.00
CA VAL A 160 3.61 -3.84 13.11
C VAL A 160 2.66 -5.03 12.95
N LEU A 161 1.87 -5.09 11.88
CA LEU A 161 0.85 -6.13 11.72
C LEU A 161 1.46 -7.53 11.56
N PHE A 162 2.37 -7.71 10.59
CA PHE A 162 2.92 -9.02 10.25
C PHE A 162 3.79 -9.62 11.37
N PRO A 163 4.71 -8.87 12.03
CA PRO A 163 5.47 -9.42 13.16
C PRO A 163 4.58 -9.89 14.30
N ARG A 164 3.49 -9.16 14.58
CA ARG A 164 2.55 -9.52 15.66
C ARG A 164 1.68 -10.72 15.28
N ALA A 165 1.28 -10.86 14.01
CA ALA A 165 0.59 -12.04 13.52
C ALA A 165 1.46 -13.31 13.61
N LEU A 166 2.74 -13.21 13.25
CA LEU A 166 3.71 -14.30 13.40
C LEU A 166 3.90 -14.70 14.87
N GLN A 167 4.05 -13.73 15.76
CA GLN A 167 4.19 -13.99 17.19
C GLN A 167 2.95 -14.69 17.76
N LEU A 168 1.76 -14.30 17.30
CA LEU A 168 0.50 -14.89 17.70
C LEU A 168 0.38 -16.36 17.26
N GLU A 169 0.80 -16.69 16.04
CA GLU A 169 0.84 -18.09 15.56
C GLU A 169 1.90 -18.93 16.28
N ALA A 170 3.08 -18.34 16.58
CA ALA A 170 4.14 -19.05 17.29
C ALA A 170 3.81 -19.33 18.77
N GLY A 171 2.93 -18.53 19.37
CA GLY A 171 2.42 -18.71 20.73
C GLY A 171 1.17 -19.58 20.84
N ALA A 172 0.63 -20.05 19.69
CA ALA A 172 -0.55 -20.90 19.59
C ALA A 172 -0.30 -22.35 20.04
#